data_AF-A0ABC9ABC9-F1
#
_entry.id   AF-A0ABC9ABC9-F1
#
_cell.length_a   1.000
_cell.length_b   1.000
_cell.length_c   1.000
_cell.angle_alpha   90.00
_cell.angle_beta   90.00
_cell.angle_gamma   90.00
#
_symmetry.space_group_name_H-M   'P 1'
#
loop_
_entity.id
_entity.type
_entity.pdbx_description
1 polymer ?
#
loop_
_entity_poly.entity_id
_entity_poly.type
_entity_poly.pdbx_seq_one_letter_code
_entity_poly.pdbx_strand_id
1 'polypeptide(L)'
;MAPDSAETSRALEQCERDLDLAIERLVSLRLDPKDEDDAGEGFAPPDNAAAHRAPAPALAPAGGISNRGGWVERLMGEMASAGDVGDARARAARFLGDFLAAERDGALRENGMLKKAVLVQYHRHKKGEAANAELRRQLAGCQERVRSLETDNYALAMYLRRAQPQGGAIVGSFHPEVF
;
A
#
# COMPACT_ATOMS: atom_id res chain seq x y z
N MET A 1 -3.34 24.76 40.45
CA MET A 1 -2.17 24.83 39.55
C MET A 1 -2.20 23.59 38.68
N ALA A 2 -2.52 23.72 37.38
CA ALA A 2 -2.69 22.59 36.47
C ALA A 2 -1.95 22.83 35.13
N PRO A 3 -0.60 22.77 35.11
CA PRO A 3 0.17 22.85 33.86
C PRO A 3 0.22 21.53 33.05
N ASP A 4 -0.20 20.40 33.63
CA ASP A 4 0.11 19.05 33.10
C ASP A 4 -0.66 18.64 31.82
N SER A 5 -1.89 19.12 31.64
CA SER A 5 -2.73 18.71 30.49
C SER A 5 -2.25 19.29 29.16
N ALA A 6 -1.61 20.46 29.17
CA ALA A 6 -1.07 21.07 27.96
C ALA A 6 0.28 20.47 27.56
N GLU A 7 1.08 20.08 28.57
CA GLU A 7 2.39 19.45 28.37
C GLU A 7 2.25 18.03 27.84
N THR A 8 1.29 17.25 28.36
CA THR A 8 0.95 15.91 27.83
C THR A 8 0.43 15.95 26.40
N SER A 9 -0.42 16.92 26.04
CA SER A 9 -0.88 17.09 24.65
C SER A 9 0.28 17.39 23.70
N ARG A 10 1.19 18.27 24.10
CA ARG A 10 2.39 18.60 23.30
C ARG A 10 3.33 17.40 23.16
N ALA A 11 3.51 16.62 24.21
CA ALA A 11 4.33 15.41 24.18
C ALA A 11 3.74 14.35 23.23
N LEU A 12 2.41 14.19 23.19
CA LEU A 12 1.73 13.28 22.27
C LEU A 12 1.87 13.73 20.80
N GLU A 13 1.66 15.00 20.53
CA GLU A 13 1.86 15.55 19.17
C GLU A 13 3.31 15.40 18.70
N GLN A 14 4.28 15.58 19.61
CA GLN A 14 5.69 15.38 19.28
C GLN A 14 6.00 13.92 18.98
N CYS A 15 5.44 12.99 19.77
CA CYS A 15 5.55 11.56 19.50
C CYS A 15 4.94 11.17 18.15
N GLU A 16 3.82 11.78 17.75
CA GLU A 16 3.19 11.53 16.45
C GLU A 16 4.11 11.96 15.30
N ARG A 17 4.68 13.18 15.38
CA ARG A 17 5.65 13.69 14.39
C ARG A 17 6.91 12.83 14.32
N ASP A 18 7.44 12.40 15.45
CA ASP A 18 8.65 11.58 15.51
C ASP A 18 8.41 10.18 14.92
N LEU A 19 7.21 9.62 15.11
CA LEU A 19 6.79 8.36 14.49
C LEU A 19 6.66 8.50 12.97
N ASP A 20 6.08 9.58 12.48
CA ASP A 20 5.97 9.85 11.04
C ASP A 20 7.36 9.98 10.39
N LEU A 21 8.29 10.68 11.06
CA LEU A 21 9.66 10.83 10.61
C LEU A 21 10.41 9.49 10.59
N ALA A 22 10.18 8.64 11.60
CA ALA A 22 10.76 7.31 11.68
C ALA A 22 10.24 6.40 10.55
N ILE A 23 8.94 6.46 10.25
CA ILE A 23 8.32 5.73 9.13
C ILE A 23 8.91 6.19 7.80
N GLU A 24 9.06 7.51 7.59
CA GLU A 24 9.64 8.06 6.37
C GLU A 24 11.10 7.61 6.19
N ARG A 25 11.93 7.70 7.24
CA ARG A 25 13.31 7.20 7.22
C ARG A 25 13.41 5.71 6.95
N LEU A 26 12.53 4.90 7.55
CA LEU A 26 12.54 3.45 7.35
C LEU A 26 12.18 3.08 5.92
N VAL A 27 11.26 3.83 5.29
CA VAL A 27 10.90 3.67 3.88
C VAL A 27 12.05 4.11 2.96
N SER A 28 12.74 5.21 3.29
CA SER A 28 13.93 5.65 2.56
C SER A 28 15.10 4.67 2.67
N LEU A 29 15.24 3.97 3.79
CA LEU A 29 16.33 3.01 4.02
C LEU A 29 16.08 1.61 3.44
N ARG A 30 14.87 1.28 2.97
CA ARG A 30 14.50 -0.12 2.62
C ARG A 30 13.97 -0.36 1.21
N LEU A 31 14.20 0.51 0.21
CA LEU A 31 13.73 0.23 -1.16
C LEU A 31 14.67 0.71 -2.28
N ASP A 32 15.96 0.47 -2.16
CA ASP A 32 16.77 0.12 -3.34
C ASP A 32 17.25 -1.33 -3.13
N PRO A 33 16.58 -2.34 -3.69
CA PRO A 33 17.20 -3.65 -3.89
C PRO A 33 18.18 -3.49 -5.05
N LYS A 34 19.33 -2.86 -4.79
CA LYS A 34 20.40 -2.79 -5.77
C LYS A 34 21.22 -4.07 -5.68
N ASP A 35 20.94 -4.93 -6.64
CA ASP A 35 21.83 -5.84 -7.36
C ASP A 35 23.29 -5.85 -6.88
N GLU A 36 23.75 -7.02 -6.44
CA GLU A 36 25.13 -7.50 -6.59
C GLU A 36 25.03 -9.04 -6.84
N ASP A 37 25.22 -9.42 -8.12
CA ASP A 37 26.00 -10.56 -8.65
C ASP A 37 25.65 -12.03 -8.28
N ASP A 38 25.81 -13.07 -9.10
CA ASP A 38 26.30 -13.30 -10.46
C ASP A 38 26.04 -14.80 -10.83
N ALA A 39 26.01 -15.09 -12.14
CA ALA A 39 26.16 -16.36 -12.86
C ALA A 39 25.05 -17.46 -12.83
N GLY A 40 24.54 -17.80 -14.03
CA GLY A 40 24.11 -19.15 -14.37
C GLY A 40 22.92 -19.27 -15.33
N GLU A 41 23.22 -19.49 -16.61
CA GLU A 41 22.33 -19.73 -17.76
C GLU A 41 21.13 -20.68 -17.55
N GLY A 42 20.04 -20.42 -18.29
CA GLY A 42 18.96 -21.39 -18.51
C GLY A 42 17.69 -20.78 -19.09
N PHE A 43 17.63 -20.64 -20.41
CA PHE A 43 16.46 -20.20 -21.18
C PHE A 43 15.30 -21.22 -21.11
N ALA A 44 14.10 -20.78 -20.72
CA ALA A 44 12.82 -21.38 -21.11
C ALA A 44 11.67 -20.34 -21.07
N PRO A 45 10.82 -20.24 -22.11
CA PRO A 45 9.71 -19.28 -22.21
C PRO A 45 8.41 -19.78 -21.52
N PRO A 46 7.38 -18.92 -21.36
CA PRO A 46 6.61 -18.83 -20.12
C PRO A 46 5.26 -19.55 -20.18
N ASP A 47 4.84 -20.11 -19.05
CA ASP A 47 3.44 -20.39 -18.77
C ASP A 47 3.11 -20.02 -17.32
N ASN A 48 2.00 -19.29 -17.16
CA ASN A 48 1.34 -18.83 -15.94
C ASN A 48 1.76 -17.47 -15.35
N ALA A 49 1.19 -16.40 -15.90
CA ALA A 49 0.96 -15.16 -15.17
C ALA A 49 -0.09 -15.38 -14.06
N ALA A 50 0.25 -16.11 -13.00
CA ALA A 50 -0.42 -16.04 -11.72
C ALA A 50 0.36 -15.05 -10.86
N ALA A 51 -0.15 -13.82 -10.83
CA ALA A 51 0.33 -12.72 -10.02
C ALA A 51 0.88 -13.19 -8.66
N HIS A 52 2.17 -12.97 -8.43
CA HIS A 52 2.76 -12.98 -7.10
C HIS A 52 2.15 -11.85 -6.27
N ARG A 53 0.92 -12.09 -5.79
CA ARG A 53 0.39 -11.41 -4.63
C ARG A 53 1.22 -11.90 -3.45
N ALA A 54 2.25 -11.15 -3.09
CA ALA A 54 2.95 -11.34 -1.84
C ALA A 54 1.89 -11.53 -0.75
N PRO A 55 1.93 -12.63 0.03
CA PRO A 55 0.98 -12.79 1.12
C PRO A 55 1.17 -11.58 2.02
N ALA A 56 0.10 -10.79 2.17
CA ALA A 56 0.03 -9.84 3.27
C ALA A 56 0.44 -10.63 4.52
N PRO A 57 1.33 -10.09 5.39
CA PRO A 57 1.66 -10.80 6.61
C PRO A 57 0.33 -11.09 7.28
N ALA A 58 0.02 -12.39 7.38
CA ALA A 58 -1.18 -12.84 8.05
C ALA A 58 -1.11 -12.18 9.41
N LEU A 59 -1.98 -11.20 9.62
CA LEU A 59 -2.17 -10.57 10.90
C LEU A 59 -2.70 -11.72 11.74
N ALA A 60 -1.79 -12.44 12.39
CA ALA A 60 -2.14 -13.38 13.42
C ALA A 60 -3.13 -12.62 14.31
N PRO A 61 -4.35 -13.14 14.53
CA PRO A 61 -5.28 -12.49 15.43
C PRO A 61 -4.56 -12.43 16.78
N ALA A 62 -4.00 -11.25 17.09
CA ALA A 62 -3.34 -10.99 18.33
C ALA A 62 -4.36 -11.30 19.41
N GLY A 63 -4.04 -12.31 20.24
CA GLY A 63 -4.96 -12.96 21.15
C GLY A 63 -5.78 -11.98 21.97
N GLY A 64 -7.02 -11.78 21.54
CA GLY A 64 -7.98 -10.89 22.19
C GLY A 64 -9.29 -11.59 22.51
N ILE A 65 -9.35 -12.93 22.57
CA ILE A 65 -10.62 -13.64 22.87
C ILE A 65 -10.41 -14.87 23.79
N SER A 66 -9.23 -15.02 24.41
CA SER A 66 -9.02 -16.14 25.36
C SER A 66 -9.94 -16.06 26.60
N ASN A 67 -10.64 -14.93 26.82
CA ASN A 67 -11.48 -14.74 28.00
C ASN A 67 -13.01 -14.85 27.74
N ARG A 68 -13.48 -14.91 26.49
CA ARG A 68 -14.93 -14.94 26.21
C ARG A 68 -15.57 -16.33 26.33
N GLY A 69 -14.80 -17.40 26.17
CA GLY A 69 -15.33 -18.77 26.08
C GLY A 69 -15.78 -19.43 27.39
N GLY A 70 -15.57 -18.78 28.55
CA GLY A 70 -15.86 -19.39 29.86
C GLY A 70 -16.02 -18.37 30.98
N TRP A 71 -16.53 -17.17 30.67
CA TRP A 71 -16.72 -16.12 31.66
C TRP A 71 -17.87 -16.44 32.62
N VAL A 72 -18.92 -17.13 32.14
CA VAL A 72 -20.09 -17.48 32.92
C VAL A 72 -19.72 -18.52 33.98
N GLU A 73 -18.96 -19.54 33.61
CA GLU A 73 -18.53 -20.63 34.48
C GLU A 73 -17.59 -20.13 35.59
N ARG A 74 -16.72 -19.15 35.27
CA ARG A 74 -15.85 -18.51 36.27
C ARG A 74 -16.64 -17.59 37.19
N LEU A 75 -17.60 -16.84 36.67
CA LEU A 75 -18.50 -16.03 37.48
C LEU A 75 -19.33 -16.91 38.43
N MET A 76 -19.92 -17.98 37.91
CA MET A 76 -20.69 -18.93 38.72
C MET A 76 -19.81 -19.66 39.74
N GLY A 77 -18.58 -20.03 39.38
CA GLY A 77 -17.61 -20.61 40.30
C GLY A 77 -17.22 -19.66 41.44
N GLU A 78 -16.97 -18.39 41.13
CA GLU A 78 -16.71 -17.34 42.13
C GLU A 78 -17.90 -17.12 43.07
N MET A 79 -19.12 -17.04 42.52
CA MET A 79 -20.32 -16.88 43.34
C MET A 79 -20.63 -18.12 44.20
N ALA A 80 -20.37 -19.32 43.69
CA ALA A 80 -20.58 -20.57 44.42
C ALA A 80 -19.61 -20.76 45.59
N SER A 81 -18.44 -20.10 45.55
CA SER A 81 -17.46 -20.10 46.64
C SER A 81 -17.75 -19.09 47.75
N ALA A 82 -18.76 -18.22 47.58
CA ALA A 82 -19.06 -17.16 48.52
C ALA A 82 -19.72 -17.69 49.80
N GLY A 83 -19.41 -17.04 50.94
CA GLY A 83 -19.96 -17.43 52.24
C GLY A 83 -21.41 -17.00 52.47
N ASP A 84 -21.86 -15.96 51.76
CA ASP A 84 -23.23 -15.43 51.81
C ASP A 84 -23.62 -14.75 50.48
N VAL A 85 -24.91 -14.41 50.35
CA VAL A 85 -25.47 -13.79 49.13
C VAL A 85 -24.92 -12.38 48.87
N GLY A 86 -24.57 -11.64 49.92
CA GLY A 86 -23.92 -10.33 49.83
C GLY A 86 -22.49 -10.44 49.30
N ASP A 87 -21.70 -11.40 49.80
CA ASP A 87 -20.36 -11.72 49.31
C ASP A 87 -20.40 -12.19 47.84
N ALA A 88 -21.34 -13.07 47.50
CA ALA A 88 -21.55 -13.52 46.11
C ALA A 88 -21.83 -12.34 45.17
N ARG A 89 -22.70 -11.41 45.59
CA ARG A 89 -23.04 -10.21 44.81
C ARG A 89 -21.85 -9.27 44.67
N ALA A 90 -21.07 -9.07 45.73
CA ALA A 90 -19.87 -8.22 45.69
C ALA A 90 -18.81 -8.79 44.74
N ARG A 91 -18.58 -10.10 44.77
CA ARG A 91 -17.67 -10.80 43.85
C ARG A 91 -18.15 -10.71 42.40
N ALA A 92 -19.44 -10.94 42.16
CA ALA A 92 -20.02 -10.82 40.83
C ALA A 92 -19.87 -9.41 40.26
N ALA A 93 -20.13 -8.37 41.06
CA ALA A 93 -20.00 -6.99 40.63
C ALA A 93 -18.56 -6.64 40.24
N ARG A 94 -17.57 -7.10 41.02
CA ARG A 94 -16.14 -6.87 40.72
C ARG A 94 -15.70 -7.62 39.47
N PHE A 95 -16.04 -8.91 39.37
CA PHE A 95 -15.72 -9.72 38.20
C PHE A 95 -16.28 -9.10 36.91
N LEU A 96 -17.55 -8.70 36.91
CA LEU A 96 -18.18 -8.09 35.75
C LEU A 96 -17.55 -6.72 35.42
N GLY A 97 -17.21 -5.92 36.44
CA GLY A 97 -16.48 -4.66 36.25
C GLY A 97 -15.13 -4.86 35.56
N ASP A 98 -14.34 -5.80 36.06
CA ASP A 98 -13.00 -6.12 35.53
C ASP A 98 -13.09 -6.74 34.13
N PHE A 99 -14.07 -7.62 33.90
CA PHE A 99 -14.32 -8.23 32.59
C PHE A 99 -14.69 -7.18 31.54
N LEU A 100 -15.63 -6.28 31.87
CA LEU A 100 -16.06 -5.22 30.96
C LEU A 100 -14.93 -4.22 30.70
N ALA A 101 -14.10 -3.90 31.70
CA ALA A 101 -12.94 -3.04 31.53
C ALA A 101 -11.90 -3.70 30.59
N ALA A 102 -11.60 -4.98 30.78
CA ALA A 102 -10.69 -5.71 29.91
C ALA A 102 -11.20 -5.82 28.46
N GLU A 103 -12.50 -6.05 28.29
CA GLU A 103 -13.15 -6.11 26.97
C GLU A 103 -13.09 -4.75 26.26
N ARG A 104 -13.39 -3.66 26.99
CA ARG A 104 -13.28 -2.29 26.49
C ARG A 104 -11.85 -1.95 26.08
N ASP A 105 -10.87 -2.27 26.93
CA ASP A 105 -9.47 -1.95 26.67
C ASP A 105 -8.91 -2.78 25.49
N GLY A 106 -9.35 -4.03 25.35
CA GLY A 106 -9.09 -4.85 24.16
C GLY A 106 -9.64 -4.21 22.89
N ALA A 107 -10.91 -3.80 22.91
CA ALA A 107 -11.54 -3.12 21.78
C ALA A 107 -10.85 -1.79 21.43
N LEU A 108 -10.39 -1.01 22.41
CA LEU A 108 -9.64 0.23 22.18
C LEU A 108 -8.28 -0.04 21.52
N ARG A 109 -7.57 -1.09 21.95
CA ARG A 109 -6.31 -1.51 21.33
C ARG A 109 -6.52 -1.91 19.88
N GLU A 110 -7.51 -2.74 19.60
CA GLU A 110 -7.88 -3.15 18.25
C GLU A 110 -8.27 -1.94 17.38
N ASN A 111 -9.07 -1.03 17.90
CA ASN A 111 -9.44 0.19 17.20
C ASN A 111 -8.21 1.06 16.87
N GLY A 112 -7.24 1.14 17.78
CA GLY A 112 -5.96 1.80 17.55
C GLY A 112 -5.14 1.11 16.45
N MET A 113 -5.06 -0.22 16.46
CA MET A 113 -4.39 -0.99 15.40
C MET A 113 -5.06 -0.79 14.04
N LEU A 114 -6.39 -0.84 13.99
CA LEU A 114 -7.17 -0.64 12.77
C LEU A 114 -6.99 0.78 12.22
N LYS A 115 -7.02 1.81 13.07
CA LYS A 115 -6.74 3.19 12.66
C LYS A 115 -5.36 3.33 12.02
N LYS A 116 -4.31 2.76 12.64
CA LYS A 116 -2.95 2.74 12.08
C LYS A 116 -2.91 2.02 10.73
N ALA A 117 -3.54 0.85 10.63
CA ALA A 117 -3.59 0.08 9.39
C ALA A 117 -4.29 0.84 8.26
N VAL A 118 -5.41 1.51 8.57
CA VAL A 118 -6.17 2.33 7.61
C VAL A 118 -5.33 3.50 7.10
N LEU A 119 -4.63 4.21 7.99
CA LEU A 119 -3.76 5.32 7.59
C LEU A 119 -2.64 4.87 6.65
N VAL A 120 -1.93 3.78 7.00
CA VAL A 120 -0.87 3.22 6.15
C VAL A 120 -1.42 2.84 4.77
N GLN A 121 -2.61 2.21 4.72
CA GLN A 121 -3.24 1.86 3.46
C GLN A 121 -3.64 3.10 2.65
N TYR A 122 -4.18 4.12 3.29
CA TYR A 122 -4.52 5.38 2.64
C TYR A 122 -3.29 6.03 1.97
N HIS A 123 -2.17 6.11 2.69
CA HIS A 123 -0.93 6.68 2.13
C HIS A 123 -0.38 5.85 0.96
N ARG A 124 -0.41 4.52 1.06
CA ARG A 124 0.00 3.63 -0.04
C ARG A 124 -0.91 3.80 -1.27
N HIS A 125 -2.21 3.90 -1.06
CA HIS A 125 -3.18 4.13 -2.12
C HIS A 125 -2.93 5.46 -2.82
N LYS A 126 -2.79 6.55 -2.04
CA LYS A 126 -2.56 7.90 -2.58
C LYS A 126 -1.27 8.00 -3.39
N LYS A 127 -0.19 7.35 -2.95
CA LYS A 127 1.06 7.26 -3.73
C LYS A 127 0.85 6.50 -5.05
N GLY A 128 0.10 5.40 -5.02
CA GLY A 128 -0.28 4.64 -6.22
C GLY A 128 -1.13 5.46 -7.19
N GLU A 129 -2.09 6.23 -6.69
CA GLU A 129 -2.92 7.13 -7.49
C GLU A 129 -2.08 8.21 -8.19
N ALA A 130 -1.15 8.83 -7.47
CA ALA A 130 -0.25 9.84 -8.04
C ALA A 130 0.65 9.26 -9.14
N ALA A 131 1.25 8.09 -8.90
CA ALA A 131 2.06 7.41 -9.91
C ALA A 131 1.24 7.01 -11.15
N ASN A 132 0.01 6.54 -10.95
CA ASN A 132 -0.89 6.19 -12.05
C ASN A 132 -1.33 7.43 -12.85
N ALA A 133 -1.64 8.53 -12.18
CA ALA A 133 -1.94 9.80 -12.84
C ALA A 133 -0.77 10.29 -13.70
N GLU A 134 0.46 10.16 -13.22
CA GLU A 134 1.67 10.51 -13.98
C GLU A 134 1.84 9.63 -15.23
N LEU A 135 1.70 8.31 -15.09
CA LEU A 135 1.77 7.40 -16.23
C LEU A 135 0.70 7.71 -17.29
N ARG A 136 -0.53 8.02 -16.86
CA ARG A 136 -1.60 8.44 -17.78
C ARG A 136 -1.24 9.73 -18.52
N ARG A 137 -0.64 10.71 -17.83
CA ARG A 137 -0.16 11.96 -18.45
C ARG A 137 0.92 11.68 -19.51
N GLN A 138 1.87 10.81 -19.19
CA GLN A 138 2.94 10.43 -20.12
C GLN A 138 2.39 9.69 -21.35
N LEU A 139 1.45 8.77 -21.15
CA LEU A 139 0.78 8.06 -22.26
C LEU A 139 0.04 9.04 -23.18
N ALA A 140 -0.69 10.01 -22.61
CA ALA A 140 -1.36 11.04 -23.41
C ALA A 140 -0.35 11.85 -24.24
N GLY A 141 0.77 12.28 -23.64
CA GLY A 141 1.84 12.98 -24.36
C GLY A 141 2.48 12.13 -25.47
N CYS A 142 2.69 10.83 -25.23
CA CYS A 142 3.16 9.91 -26.28
C CYS A 142 2.15 9.80 -27.44
N GLN A 143 0.86 9.67 -27.13
CA GLN A 143 -0.20 9.59 -28.15
C GLN A 143 -0.31 10.87 -28.99
N GLU A 144 -0.09 12.04 -28.39
CA GLU A 144 -0.02 13.31 -29.12
C GLU A 144 1.18 13.39 -30.06
N ARG A 145 2.37 12.98 -29.60
CA ARG A 145 3.56 12.94 -30.46
C ARG A 145 3.40 12.00 -31.65
N VAL A 146 2.81 10.82 -31.43
CA VAL A 146 2.51 9.89 -32.53
C VAL A 146 1.58 10.54 -33.55
N ARG A 147 0.48 11.17 -33.12
CA ARG A 147 -0.43 11.89 -34.03
C ARG A 147 0.26 13.01 -34.81
N SER A 148 1.14 13.78 -34.17
CA SER A 148 1.93 14.83 -34.85
C SER A 148 2.85 14.24 -35.92
N LEU A 149 3.59 13.18 -35.58
CA LEU A 149 4.49 12.51 -36.52
C LEU A 149 3.73 11.87 -37.67
N GLU A 150 2.54 11.33 -37.44
CA GLU A 150 1.66 10.83 -38.50
C GLU A 150 1.24 11.96 -39.46
N THR A 151 0.87 13.13 -38.93
CA THR A 151 0.52 14.28 -39.76
C THR A 151 1.71 14.82 -40.56
N ASP A 152 2.88 14.91 -39.94
CA ASP A 152 4.11 15.38 -40.58
C ASP A 152 4.56 14.41 -41.67
N ASN A 153 4.59 13.11 -41.36
CA ASN A 153 4.97 12.08 -42.32
C ASN A 153 4.00 12.05 -43.52
N TYR A 154 2.69 12.20 -43.28
CA TYR A 154 1.71 12.36 -44.35
C TYR A 154 1.97 13.60 -45.21
N ALA A 155 2.25 14.75 -44.60
CA ALA A 155 2.57 15.98 -45.32
C ALA A 155 3.85 15.83 -46.16
N LEU A 156 4.92 15.25 -45.60
CA LEU A 156 6.15 14.96 -46.33
C LEU A 156 5.90 14.01 -47.50
N ALA A 157 5.15 12.92 -47.31
CA ALA A 157 4.80 11.99 -48.38
C ALA A 157 4.04 12.68 -49.52
N MET A 158 3.13 13.60 -49.19
CA MET A 158 2.41 14.43 -50.17
C MET A 158 3.33 15.40 -50.91
N TYR A 159 4.27 16.06 -50.20
CA TYR A 159 5.27 16.93 -50.84
C TYR A 159 6.20 16.15 -51.77
N LEU A 160 6.69 14.98 -51.36
CA LEU A 160 7.51 14.11 -52.20
C LEU A 160 6.76 13.68 -53.45
N ARG A 161 5.50 13.26 -53.33
CA ARG A 161 4.67 12.91 -54.50
C ARG A 161 4.46 14.09 -55.46
N ARG A 162 4.43 15.33 -54.96
CA ARG A 162 4.27 16.54 -55.77
C ARG A 162 5.59 17.02 -56.40
N ALA A 163 6.71 16.82 -55.72
CA ALA A 163 8.05 17.08 -56.23
C ALA A 163 8.49 16.00 -57.24
N GLN A 164 7.93 14.79 -57.15
CA GLN A 164 8.11 13.75 -58.14
C GLN A 164 7.31 14.13 -59.42
N PRO A 165 7.96 14.29 -60.58
CA PRO A 165 7.28 14.75 -61.79
C PRO A 165 6.16 13.79 -62.19
N GLN A 166 4.93 14.29 -62.26
CA GLN A 166 3.83 13.60 -62.93
C GLN A 166 4.11 13.62 -64.44
N GLY A 167 4.78 12.59 -64.96
CA GLY A 167 5.04 12.44 -66.38
C GLY A 167 6.41 12.96 -66.81
N GLY A 168 7.37 12.04 -66.84
CA GLY A 168 8.66 12.23 -67.47
C GLY A 168 9.43 10.94 -67.42
N ALA A 169 9.43 10.21 -68.52
CA ALA A 169 10.25 9.01 -68.71
C ALA A 169 11.70 9.31 -68.30
N ILE A 170 12.18 8.74 -67.19
CA ILE A 170 13.61 8.66 -66.90
C ILE A 170 14.09 7.34 -67.50
N VAL A 171 14.16 7.31 -68.84
CA VAL A 171 15.21 6.56 -69.52
C VAL A 171 16.47 7.38 -69.26
N GLY A 172 17.27 6.94 -68.29
CA GLY A 172 18.40 7.73 -67.84
C GLY A 172 19.28 6.96 -66.90
N SER A 173 19.88 5.88 -67.43
CA SER A 173 21.15 5.31 -66.99
C SER A 173 21.30 5.12 -65.46
N PHE A 174 20.79 4.00 -64.97
CA PHE A 174 21.46 3.33 -63.85
C PHE A 174 22.83 2.90 -64.36
N HIS A 175 23.90 3.49 -63.82
CA HIS A 175 25.25 2.97 -63.95
C HIS A 175 25.42 1.85 -62.91
N PRO A 176 25.53 0.57 -63.32
CA PRO A 176 26.07 -0.46 -62.45
C PRO A 176 27.60 -0.38 -62.48
N GLU A 177 28.22 -0.85 -61.40
CA GLU A 177 29.67 -1.05 -61.24
C GLU A 177 30.51 0.21 -60.95
N VAL A 178 30.73 0.48 -59.66
CA VAL A 178 32.09 0.70 -59.15
C VAL A 178 32.21 0.01 -57.79
N PHE A 179 33.25 -0.83 -57.70
CA PHE A 179 33.72 -1.65 -56.57
C PHE A 179 33.89 -0.90 -55.25
#